data_AF-A0A401Q197-F1
#
_entry.id   AF-A0A401Q197-F1
#
_cell.length_a   1.000
_cell.length_b   1.000
_cell.length_c   1.000
_cell.angle_alpha   90.00
_cell.angle_beta   90.00
_cell.angle_gamma   90.00
#
_symmetry.space_group_name_H-M   'P 1'
#
loop_
_entity.id
_entity.type
_entity.pdbx_description
1 polymer ?
#
loop_
_entity_poly.entity_id
_entity_poly.type
_entity_poly.pdbx_seq_one_letter_code
_entity_poly.pdbx_strand_id
1 'polypeptide(L)'
;DHDDCMSILMGLRLWHSQQLPGGLQGLVLNPIFKENLRIALLGGGKPWADDTSQLGPDKHVRDIPSLDKYAMERWEVLLHFMVGSPSAAVSQDLAQLLIQAGLMKSEGSEAPCITSAGFQFLLLDTSSQLWYFMLQYLHTAESRSMDLVEILSFVFQLSFSTLGK
;
A
#
# COMPACT_ATOMS: atom_id res chain seq x y z
N ASP A 1 26.95 -2.29 -7.56
CA ASP A 1 26.07 -1.49 -8.45
C ASP A 1 25.41 -2.31 -9.55
N HIS A 2 26.13 -2.76 -10.60
CA HIS A 2 25.49 -3.49 -11.72
C HIS A 2 24.88 -4.83 -11.30
N ASP A 3 25.62 -5.66 -10.56
CA ASP A 3 25.17 -6.97 -10.11
C ASP A 3 24.00 -6.85 -9.13
N ASP A 4 24.01 -5.83 -8.27
CA ASP A 4 22.92 -5.53 -7.35
C ASP A 4 21.65 -5.16 -8.11
N CYS A 5 21.73 -4.26 -9.11
CA CYS A 5 20.61 -3.92 -9.96
C CYS A 5 20.05 -5.15 -10.70
N MET A 6 20.93 -6.01 -11.22
CA MET A 6 20.51 -7.26 -11.87
C MET A 6 19.78 -8.18 -10.88
N SER A 7 20.30 -8.32 -9.66
CA SER A 7 19.68 -9.13 -8.61
C SER A 7 18.27 -8.63 -8.26
N ILE A 8 18.08 -7.31 -8.19
CA ILE A 8 16.80 -6.68 -7.88
C ILE A 8 15.82 -6.88 -9.04
N LEU A 9 16.24 -6.63 -10.28
CA LEU A 9 15.39 -6.79 -11.47
C LEU A 9 14.98 -8.26 -11.69
N MET A 10 15.86 -9.20 -11.38
CA MET A 10 15.53 -10.63 -11.38
C MET A 10 14.60 -11.00 -10.21
N GLY A 11 14.84 -10.46 -9.01
CA GLY A 11 13.98 -10.65 -7.84
C GLY A 11 12.55 -10.14 -8.05
N LEU A 12 12.41 -9.01 -8.74
CA LEU A 12 11.13 -8.44 -9.18
C LEU A 12 10.51 -9.16 -10.38
N ARG A 13 11.18 -10.19 -10.92
CA ARG A 13 10.74 -10.96 -12.11
C ARG A 13 10.51 -10.09 -13.36
N LEU A 14 11.23 -8.98 -13.44
CA LEU A 14 11.25 -8.12 -14.62
C LEU A 14 12.15 -8.74 -15.70
N TRP A 15 13.30 -9.28 -15.30
CA TRP A 15 14.22 -10.00 -16.18
C TRP A 15 14.26 -11.49 -15.86
N HIS A 16 14.34 -12.31 -16.90
CA HIS A 16 14.51 -13.76 -16.81
C HIS A 16 15.76 -14.18 -17.57
N SER A 17 16.50 -15.12 -16.98
CA SER A 17 17.63 -15.75 -17.68
C SER A 17 17.09 -16.75 -18.70
N GLN A 18 17.54 -16.63 -19.95
CA GLN A 18 17.18 -17.53 -21.05
C GLN A 18 18.44 -17.92 -21.82
N GLN A 19 18.57 -19.22 -22.15
CA GLN A 19 19.65 -19.66 -23.03
C GLN A 19 19.38 -19.21 -24.46
N LEU A 20 20.33 -18.47 -25.01
CA LEU A 20 20.32 -18.04 -26.40
C LEU A 20 20.87 -19.14 -27.32
N PRO A 21 20.50 -19.15 -28.61
CA PRO A 21 21.11 -20.05 -29.59
C PRO A 21 22.63 -19.89 -29.58
N GLY A 22 23.36 -20.98 -29.27
CA GLY A 22 24.81 -20.96 -29.06
C GLY A 22 25.28 -21.18 -27.62
N GLY A 23 24.37 -21.43 -26.66
CA GLY A 23 24.72 -21.82 -25.28
C GLY A 23 25.09 -20.65 -24.36
N LEU A 24 25.00 -19.42 -24.86
CA LEU A 24 25.20 -18.20 -24.07
C LEU A 24 23.96 -17.92 -23.21
N GLN A 25 24.16 -17.47 -21.98
CA GLN A 25 23.08 -16.97 -21.13
C GLN A 25 22.73 -15.54 -21.56
N GLY A 26 21.47 -15.33 -21.94
CA GLY A 26 20.90 -14.02 -22.22
C GLY A 26 19.90 -13.62 -21.13
N LEU A 27 19.67 -12.31 -21.02
CA LEU A 27 18.60 -11.75 -20.19
C LEU A 27 17.45 -11.32 -21.09
N VAL A 28 16.24 -11.74 -20.75
CA VAL A 28 15.02 -11.41 -21.49
C VAL A 28 14.04 -10.70 -20.55
N LEU A 29 13.52 -9.57 -21.00
CA LEU A 29 12.48 -8.82 -20.30
C LEU A 29 11.17 -9.62 -20.31
N ASN A 30 10.46 -9.61 -19.18
CA ASN A 30 9.15 -10.23 -19.05
C ASN A 30 8.22 -9.72 -20.18
N PRO A 31 7.65 -10.62 -21.00
CA PRO A 31 6.87 -10.22 -22.18
C PRO A 31 5.61 -9.42 -21.80
N ILE A 32 4.99 -9.72 -20.65
CA ILE A 32 3.82 -8.99 -20.14
C ILE A 32 4.22 -7.57 -19.76
N PHE A 33 5.32 -7.42 -19.01
CA PHE A 33 5.83 -6.11 -18.63
C PHE A 33 6.25 -5.29 -19.85
N LYS A 34 6.94 -5.91 -20.81
CA LYS A 34 7.36 -5.29 -22.07
C LYS A 34 6.17 -4.73 -22.84
N GLU A 35 5.09 -5.50 -22.97
CA GLU A 35 3.90 -5.08 -23.70
C GLU A 35 3.14 -3.98 -22.95
N ASN A 36 2.92 -4.12 -21.65
CA ASN A 36 2.26 -3.10 -20.85
C ASN A 36 3.04 -1.77 -20.82
N LEU A 37 4.37 -1.84 -20.74
CA LEU A 37 5.22 -0.65 -20.80
C LEU A 37 5.14 0.03 -22.17
N ARG A 38 5.13 -0.75 -23.27
CA ARG A 38 4.95 -0.23 -24.62
C ARG A 38 3.61 0.49 -24.77
N ILE A 39 2.53 -0.12 -24.27
CA ILE A 39 1.18 0.45 -24.28
C ILE A 39 1.18 1.77 -23.51
N ALA A 40 1.70 1.80 -22.28
CA ALA A 40 1.73 2.99 -21.44
C ALA A 40 2.52 4.15 -22.08
N LEU A 41 3.69 3.87 -22.65
CA LEU A 41 4.54 4.89 -23.30
C LEU A 41 3.92 5.49 -24.56
N LEU A 42 3.10 4.71 -25.28
CA LEU A 42 2.41 5.16 -26.49
C LEU A 42 1.02 5.75 -26.20
N GLY A 43 0.69 5.97 -24.93
CA GLY A 43 -0.59 6.56 -24.51
C GLY A 43 -1.80 5.63 -24.71
N GLY A 44 -1.56 4.32 -24.84
CA GLY A 44 -2.62 3.32 -24.89
C GLY A 44 -2.99 2.79 -23.51
N GLY A 45 -3.89 1.81 -23.48
CA GLY A 45 -4.33 1.14 -22.25
C GLY A 45 -5.55 1.82 -21.62
N LYS A 46 -6.06 1.21 -20.56
CA LYS A 46 -7.13 1.82 -19.77
C LYS A 46 -6.48 2.80 -18.78
N PRO A 47 -6.90 4.08 -18.75
CA PRO A 47 -6.49 5.01 -17.70
C PRO A 47 -6.75 4.39 -16.34
N TRP A 48 -5.84 4.62 -15.39
CA TRP A 48 -6.02 4.16 -14.02
C TRP A 48 -6.98 5.10 -13.27
N ALA A 49 -6.92 6.41 -13.56
CA ALA A 49 -7.96 7.32 -13.10
C ALA A 49 -9.26 7.05 -13.87
N ASP A 50 -10.34 6.79 -13.13
CA ASP A 50 -11.68 6.73 -13.72
C ASP A 50 -12.07 8.13 -14.22
N ASP A 51 -12.83 8.18 -15.32
CA ASP A 51 -13.35 9.44 -15.85
C ASP A 51 -14.46 9.96 -14.93
N THR A 52 -14.08 10.71 -13.90
CA THR A 52 -15.01 11.32 -12.95
C THR A 52 -15.85 12.44 -13.58
N SER A 53 -15.66 12.78 -14.86
CA SER A 53 -16.50 13.76 -15.56
C SER A 53 -17.98 13.34 -15.65
N GLN A 54 -18.28 12.04 -15.51
CA GLN A 54 -19.64 11.53 -15.45
C GLN A 54 -20.28 11.62 -14.07
N LEU A 55 -19.48 11.84 -13.03
CA LEU A 55 -19.99 12.11 -11.69
C LEU A 55 -20.48 13.56 -11.68
N GLY A 56 -21.79 13.74 -11.50
CA GLY A 56 -22.38 15.07 -11.35
C GLY A 56 -21.74 15.85 -10.19
N PRO A 57 -22.07 17.15 -10.02
CA PRO A 57 -21.47 17.98 -8.99
C PRO A 57 -21.60 17.33 -7.60
N ASP A 58 -20.47 17.10 -6.94
CA ASP A 58 -20.45 16.50 -5.62
C ASP A 58 -21.15 17.45 -4.62
N LYS A 59 -22.19 16.94 -3.98
CA LYS A 59 -22.97 17.69 -2.99
C LYS A 59 -22.20 17.88 -1.68
N HIS A 60 -21.13 17.12 -1.48
CA HIS A 60 -20.31 17.11 -0.27
C HIS A 60 -18.86 17.53 -0.52
N VAL A 61 -18.58 18.30 -1.58
CA VAL A 61 -17.23 18.81 -1.88
C VAL A 61 -16.63 19.37 -0.59
N ARG A 62 -15.55 18.74 -0.16
CA ARG A 62 -14.74 19.18 0.97
C ARG A 62 -13.58 19.99 0.45
N ASP A 63 -13.27 21.08 1.14
CA ASP A 63 -12.06 21.82 0.91
C ASP A 63 -10.82 20.98 1.27
N ILE A 64 -9.74 21.17 0.54
CA ILE A 64 -8.48 20.44 0.76
C ILE A 64 -8.01 20.52 2.23
N PRO A 65 -8.05 21.69 2.91
CA PRO A 65 -7.67 21.77 4.32
C PRO A 65 -8.51 20.88 5.25
N SER A 66 -9.82 20.75 5.00
CA SER A 66 -10.66 19.86 5.81
C SER A 66 -10.40 18.38 5.55
N LEU A 67 -10.03 17.99 4.32
CA LEU A 67 -9.58 16.64 4.00
C LEU A 67 -8.27 16.28 4.69
N ASP A 68 -7.28 17.19 4.64
CA ASP A 68 -5.99 17.00 5.30
C ASP A 68 -6.16 16.87 6.82
N LYS A 69 -6.95 17.77 7.40
CA LYS A 69 -7.27 17.73 8.84
C LYS A 69 -7.96 16.42 9.22
N TYR A 70 -8.97 16.00 8.45
CA TYR A 70 -9.67 14.74 8.71
C TYR A 70 -8.73 13.53 8.63
N ALA A 71 -7.91 13.44 7.58
CA ALA A 71 -6.96 12.34 7.42
C ALA A 71 -5.95 12.29 8.57
N MET A 72 -5.44 13.44 8.99
CA MET A 72 -4.51 13.55 10.11
C MET A 72 -5.16 13.15 11.44
N GLU A 73 -6.37 13.65 11.74
CA GLU A 73 -7.12 13.27 12.95
C GLU A 73 -7.41 11.76 12.98
N ARG A 74 -7.78 11.17 11.85
CA ARG A 74 -8.00 9.71 11.74
C ARG A 74 -6.72 8.93 12.01
N TRP A 75 -5.59 9.42 11.53
CA TRP A 75 -4.30 8.80 11.78
C TRP A 75 -3.87 8.93 13.24
N GLU A 76 -4.02 10.11 13.84
CA GLU A 76 -3.71 10.37 15.25
C GLU A 76 -4.54 9.49 16.19
N VAL A 77 -5.82 9.25 15.89
CA VAL A 77 -6.66 8.32 16.68
C VAL A 77 -6.05 6.91 16.69
N LEU A 78 -5.48 6.46 15.58
CA LEU A 78 -4.81 5.15 15.51
C LEU A 78 -3.54 5.14 16.37
N LEU A 79 -2.71 6.18 16.28
CA LEU A 79 -1.48 6.28 17.08
C LEU A 79 -1.79 6.38 18.58
N HIS A 80 -2.80 7.17 18.97
CA HIS A 80 -3.27 7.27 20.35
C HIS A 80 -3.81 5.94 20.87
N PHE A 81 -4.48 5.16 20.03
CA PHE A 81 -4.93 3.81 20.40
C PHE A 81 -3.73 2.90 20.72
N MET A 82 -2.65 2.98 19.94
CA MET A 82 -1.44 2.20 20.20
C MET A 82 -0.81 2.53 21.57
N VAL A 83 -0.85 3.79 22.01
CA VAL A 83 -0.28 4.21 23.30
C VAL A 83 -1.25 3.98 24.48
N GLY A 84 -2.46 3.48 24.22
CA GLY A 84 -3.44 3.16 25.27
C GLY A 84 -4.25 4.36 25.76
N SER A 85 -4.41 5.40 24.94
CA SER A 85 -5.24 6.56 25.29
C SER A 85 -6.72 6.18 25.44
N PRO A 86 -7.39 6.49 26.56
CA PRO A 86 -8.75 6.02 26.86
C PRO A 86 -9.85 6.58 25.95
N SER A 87 -9.54 7.64 25.19
CA SER A 87 -10.47 8.30 24.26
C SER A 87 -10.33 7.81 22.81
N ALA A 88 -9.32 6.99 22.51
CA ALA A 88 -9.05 6.53 21.16
C ALA A 88 -9.70 5.17 20.92
N ALA A 89 -10.71 5.14 20.04
CA ALA A 89 -11.35 3.91 19.61
C ALA A 89 -11.07 3.69 18.11
N VAL A 90 -10.54 2.52 17.78
CA VAL A 90 -10.40 2.05 16.40
C VAL A 90 -11.34 0.88 16.17
N SER A 91 -11.70 0.63 14.90
CA SER A 91 -12.49 -0.55 14.53
C SER A 91 -11.75 -1.83 14.91
N GLN A 92 -12.50 -2.89 15.22
CA GLN A 92 -11.96 -4.21 15.57
C GLN A 92 -10.98 -4.75 14.50
N ASP A 93 -11.26 -4.54 13.21
CA ASP A 93 -10.37 -4.94 12.12
C ASP A 93 -8.99 -4.26 12.20
N LEU A 94 -8.96 -2.96 12.49
CA LEU A 94 -7.71 -2.20 12.65
C LEU A 94 -6.92 -2.65 13.87
N ALA A 95 -7.60 -2.93 14.99
CA ALA A 95 -6.96 -3.48 16.18
C ALA A 95 -6.36 -4.87 15.89
N GLN A 96 -7.07 -5.72 15.15
CA GLN A 96 -6.55 -7.01 14.73
C GLN A 96 -5.35 -6.87 13.79
N LEU A 97 -5.39 -5.92 12.85
CA LEU A 97 -4.27 -5.64 11.95
C LEU A 97 -3.03 -5.19 12.74
N LEU A 98 -3.19 -4.30 13.72
CA LEU A 98 -2.10 -3.88 14.61
C LEU A 98 -1.47 -5.06 15.36
N ILE A 99 -2.28 -6.02 15.80
CA ILE A 99 -1.80 -7.23 16.48
C ILE A 99 -1.09 -8.17 15.51
N GLN A 100 -1.66 -8.39 14.32
CA GLN A 100 -1.07 -9.24 13.28
C GLN A 100 0.24 -8.67 12.75
N ALA A 101 0.34 -7.35 12.63
CA ALA A 101 1.56 -6.63 12.29
C ALA A 101 2.63 -6.70 13.39
N GLY A 102 2.30 -7.23 14.57
CA GLY A 102 3.19 -7.29 15.72
C GLY A 102 3.45 -5.92 16.36
N LEU A 103 2.67 -4.90 16.02
CA LEU A 103 2.78 -3.55 16.59
C LEU A 103 2.11 -3.46 17.98
N MET A 104 1.10 -4.30 18.20
CA MET A 104 0.45 -4.47 19.49
C MET A 104 0.40 -5.96 19.85
N LYS A 105 0.33 -6.27 21.14
CA LYS A 105 0.09 -7.62 21.65
C LYS A 105 -1.19 -7.62 22.46
N SER A 106 -1.98 -8.68 22.30
CA SER A 106 -3.15 -8.94 23.14
C SER A 106 -2.81 -10.10 24.07
N GLU A 107 -2.73 -9.82 25.37
CA GLU A 107 -2.52 -10.83 26.41
C GLU A 107 -3.88 -11.14 27.08
N GLY A 108 -4.62 -12.07 26.49
CA GLY A 108 -5.87 -12.57 27.07
C GLY A 108 -7.01 -11.55 27.08
N SER A 109 -7.59 -11.30 28.26
CA SER A 109 -8.78 -10.43 28.44
C SER A 109 -8.45 -8.95 28.61
N GLU A 110 -7.18 -8.57 28.61
CA GLU A 110 -6.76 -7.18 28.78
C GLU A 110 -6.74 -6.41 27.45
N ALA A 111 -6.76 -5.07 27.57
CA ALA A 111 -6.62 -4.20 26.42
C ALA A 111 -5.27 -4.45 25.71
N PRO A 112 -5.23 -4.41 24.37
CA PRO A 112 -3.97 -4.60 23.63
C PRO A 112 -2.93 -3.57 24.08
N CYS A 113 -1.69 -4.01 24.29
CA CYS A 113 -0.58 -3.14 24.65
C CYS A 113 0.46 -3.09 23.53
N ILE A 114 1.16 -1.97 23.43
CA ILE A 114 2.16 -1.73 22.40
C ILE A 114 3.39 -2.64 22.57
N THR A 115 3.96 -3.10 21.45
CA THR A 115 5.20 -3.88 21.45
C THR A 115 6.43 -2.97 21.27
N SER A 116 7.64 -3.52 21.40
CA SER A 116 8.87 -2.79 21.06
C SER A 116 8.89 -2.33 19.59
N ALA A 117 8.40 -3.17 18.67
CA ALA A 117 8.23 -2.82 17.26
C ALA A 117 7.17 -1.72 17.07
N GLY A 118 6.09 -1.76 17.85
CA GLY A 118 5.08 -0.70 17.91
C GLY A 118 5.65 0.66 18.31
N PHE A 119 6.51 0.69 19.34
CA PHE A 119 7.19 1.93 19.73
C PHE A 119 8.14 2.45 18.64
N GLN A 120 8.89 1.57 17.97
CA GLN A 120 9.73 1.97 16.84
C GLN A 120 8.90 2.53 15.68
N PHE A 121 7.75 1.92 15.39
CA PHE A 121 6.82 2.40 14.38
C PHE A 121 6.33 3.83 14.66
N LEU A 122 6.04 4.17 15.92
CA LEU A 122 5.63 5.53 16.30
C LEU A 122 6.71 6.61 16.05
N LEU A 123 7.98 6.20 15.94
CA LEU A 123 9.10 7.12 15.67
C LEU A 123 9.33 7.38 14.18
N LEU A 124 8.69 6.62 13.30
CA LEU A 124 8.79 6.81 11.86
C LEU A 124 8.02 8.08 11.43
N ASP A 125 8.37 8.65 10.29
CA ASP A 125 7.56 9.69 9.67
C ASP A 125 6.23 9.13 9.14
N THR A 126 5.21 9.98 9.01
CA THR A 126 3.85 9.57 8.61
C THR A 126 3.81 8.78 7.30
N SER A 127 4.66 9.12 6.33
CA SER A 127 4.67 8.43 5.03
C SER A 127 5.18 6.99 5.19
N SER A 128 6.26 6.81 5.93
CA SER A 128 6.80 5.49 6.27
C SER A 128 5.80 4.66 7.08
N GLN A 129 5.11 5.28 8.04
CA GLN A 129 4.09 4.62 8.84
C GLN A 129 2.91 4.13 7.97
N LEU A 130 2.40 4.98 7.08
CA LEU A 130 1.32 4.63 6.15
C LEU A 130 1.75 3.48 5.23
N TRP A 131 2.97 3.51 4.70
CA TRP A 131 3.45 2.46 3.82
C TRP A 131 3.61 1.12 4.53
N TYR A 132 4.17 1.14 5.75
CA TYR A 132 4.22 -0.04 6.61
C TYR A 132 2.82 -0.63 6.84
N PHE A 133 1.83 0.22 7.14
CA PHE A 133 0.45 -0.21 7.35
C PHE A 133 -0.19 -0.80 6.09
N MET A 134 0.03 -0.20 4.92
CA MET A 134 -0.47 -0.73 3.65
C MET A 134 0.12 -2.12 3.34
N LEU A 135 1.42 -2.31 3.58
CA LEU A 135 2.05 -3.62 3.40
C LEU A 135 1.47 -4.66 4.34
N GLN A 136 1.26 -4.32 5.61
CA GLN A 136 0.64 -5.25 6.56
C GLN A 136 -0.80 -5.56 6.20
N TYR A 137 -1.56 -4.58 5.73
CA TYR A 137 -2.91 -4.81 5.22
C TYR A 137 -2.90 -5.81 4.04
N LEU A 138 -1.98 -5.65 3.08
CA LEU A 138 -1.85 -6.56 1.94
C LEU A 138 -1.49 -7.99 2.37
N HIS A 139 -0.57 -8.15 3.32
CA HIS A 139 -0.25 -9.47 3.88
C HIS A 139 -1.45 -10.11 4.59
N THR A 140 -2.20 -9.33 5.38
CA THR A 140 -3.43 -9.83 6.01
C THR A 140 -4.51 -10.15 4.97
N ALA A 141 -4.64 -9.37 3.90
CA ALA A 141 -5.63 -9.57 2.86
C ALA A 141 -5.44 -10.92 2.14
N GLU A 142 -4.19 -11.33 1.90
CA GLU A 142 -3.86 -12.65 1.36
C GLU A 142 -4.38 -13.78 2.26
N SER A 143 -4.20 -13.66 3.58
CA SER A 143 -4.72 -14.64 4.55
C SER A 143 -6.24 -14.70 4.58
N ARG A 144 -6.92 -13.59 4.24
CA ARG A 144 -8.38 -13.48 4.14
C ARG A 144 -8.92 -13.92 2.77
N SER A 145 -8.08 -14.43 1.87
CA SER A 145 -8.46 -14.82 0.50
C SER A 145 -9.07 -13.68 -0.33
N MET A 146 -8.63 -12.43 -0.07
CA MET A 146 -9.00 -11.28 -0.88
C MET A 146 -8.09 -11.20 -2.12
N ASP A 147 -8.62 -10.67 -3.22
CA ASP A 147 -7.82 -10.51 -4.44
C ASP A 147 -6.83 -9.33 -4.30
N LEU A 148 -5.55 -9.68 -4.12
CA LEU A 148 -4.45 -8.72 -4.05
C LEU A 148 -4.36 -7.85 -5.30
N VAL A 149 -4.71 -8.37 -6.48
CA VAL A 149 -4.67 -7.62 -7.74
C VAL A 149 -5.71 -6.51 -7.71
N GLU A 150 -6.91 -6.79 -7.21
CA GLU A 150 -7.97 -5.77 -7.07
C GLU A 150 -7.58 -4.70 -6.04
N ILE A 151 -7.05 -5.10 -4.88
CA ILE A 151 -6.63 -4.14 -3.84
C ILE A 151 -5.50 -3.24 -4.36
N LEU A 152 -4.47 -3.82 -4.96
CA LEU A 152 -3.37 -3.06 -5.54
C LEU A 152 -3.86 -2.15 -6.65
N SER A 153 -4.74 -2.64 -7.53
CA SER A 153 -5.36 -1.82 -8.57
C SER A 153 -6.07 -0.63 -7.95
N PHE A 154 -6.87 -0.81 -6.90
CA PHE A 154 -7.55 0.28 -6.23
C PHE A 154 -6.60 1.31 -5.60
N VAL A 155 -5.58 0.86 -4.86
CA VAL A 155 -4.56 1.75 -4.25
C VAL A 155 -3.88 2.59 -5.33
N PHE A 156 -3.59 1.95 -6.45
CA PHE A 156 -3.00 2.59 -7.59
C PHE A 156 -3.93 3.59 -8.27
N GLN A 157 -5.21 3.27 -8.46
CA GLN A 157 -6.20 4.22 -8.98
C GLN A 157 -6.27 5.47 -8.09
N LEU A 158 -6.31 5.30 -6.76
CA LEU A 158 -6.26 6.41 -5.81
C LEU A 158 -5.01 7.27 -5.96
N SER A 159 -3.85 6.68 -6.28
CA SER A 159 -2.60 7.43 -6.49
C SER A 159 -2.63 8.36 -7.72
N PHE A 160 -3.53 8.10 -8.68
CA PHE A 160 -3.77 8.95 -9.84
C PHE A 160 -4.95 9.92 -9.67
N SER A 161 -5.66 9.85 -8.53
CA SER A 161 -6.75 10.78 -8.21
C SER A 161 -6.22 12.18 -7.91
N THR A 162 -7.07 13.19 -8.16
CA THR A 162 -6.76 14.58 -7.81
C THR A 162 -7.34 14.91 -6.44
N LEU A 163 -6.51 15.39 -5.51
CA LEU A 163 -6.95 15.80 -4.19
C LEU A 163 -8.04 16.89 -4.27
N GLY A 164 -9.15 16.68 -3.55
CA GLY A 164 -10.30 17.60 -3.53
C GLY A 164 -11.22 17.51 -4.75
N LYS A 165 -11.13 16.43 -5.53
CA LYS A 165 -12.03 16.14 -6.65
C LYS A 165 -12.59 14.73 -6.58
#